data_AF-H2XSP2-F1
#
_entry.id   AF-H2XSP2-F1
#
_cell.length_a   1.000
_cell.length_b   1.000
_cell.length_c   1.000
_cell.angle_alpha   90.00
_cell.angle_beta   90.00
_cell.angle_gamma   90.00
#
_symmetry.space_group_name_H-M   'P 1'
#
loop_
_entity.id
_entity.type
_entity.pdbx_description
1 polymer ?
#
loop_
_entity_poly.entity_id
_entity_poly.type
_entity_poly.pdbx_seq_one_letter_code
_entity_poly.pdbx_strand_id
1 'polypeptide(L)'
;MSVIRRFFKLVSGSSTIPLDQPFTAPNPHAPSRPIFLCSDPSHLLKTTKNSLLSSKPGGTRYINISGFDVLWTHVIELYKEDQASEILSKSLLTSEHIHLTPYLKVI
;
A
#
# COMPACT_ATOMS: atom_id res chain seq x y z
N MET A 1 6.12 -2.76 16.78
CA MET A 1 5.00 -3.35 16.02
C MET A 1 3.78 -2.46 16.19
N SER A 2 3.01 -2.17 15.13
CA SER A 2 1.81 -1.32 15.24
C SER A 2 0.78 -1.92 16.21
N VAL A 3 0.09 -1.08 16.98
CA VAL A 3 -0.94 -1.46 17.97
C VAL A 3 -2.04 -2.30 17.31
N ILE A 4 -2.49 -1.92 16.11
CA ILE A 4 -3.54 -2.64 15.37
C ILE A 4 -3.08 -4.04 14.97
N ARG A 5 -1.82 -4.20 14.53
CA ARG A 5 -1.27 -5.52 14.19
C ARG A 5 -1.18 -6.43 15.41
N ARG A 6 -0.82 -5.88 16.57
CA ARG A 6 -0.80 -6.62 17.83
C ARG A 6 -2.21 -7.04 18.25
N PHE A 7 -3.17 -6.12 18.15
CA PHE A 7 -4.58 -6.40 18.41
C PHE A 7 -5.08 -7.54 17.53
N PHE A 8 -4.87 -7.46 16.21
CA PHE A 8 -5.28 -8.48 15.23
C PHE A 8 -4.74 -9.86 15.58
N LYS A 9 -3.46 -9.98 15.90
CA LYS A 9 -2.86 -11.27 16.32
C LYS A 9 -3.47 -11.79 17.61
N LEU A 10 -3.74 -10.90 18.57
CA LEU A 10 -4.31 -11.27 19.86
C LEU A 10 -5.75 -11.78 19.73
N VAL A 11 -6.60 -11.12 18.93
CA VAL A 11 -8.01 -11.50 18.80
C VAL A 11 -8.23 -12.68 17.84
N SER A 12 -7.38 -12.86 16.83
CA SER A 12 -7.47 -14.00 15.91
C SER A 12 -6.86 -15.28 16.47
N GLY A 13 -5.99 -15.18 17.49
CA GLY A 13 -5.16 -16.29 17.95
C GLY A 13 -4.09 -16.73 16.95
N SER A 14 -3.96 -16.04 15.81
CA SER A 14 -2.96 -16.35 14.79
C SER A 14 -1.72 -15.48 14.92
N SER A 15 -0.55 -16.11 14.89
CA SER A 15 0.75 -15.42 14.88
C SER A 15 1.09 -14.84 13.50
N THR A 16 0.46 -15.34 12.43
CA THR A 16 0.71 -14.98 11.03
C THR A 16 -0.57 -14.58 10.32
N ILE A 17 -0.50 -13.58 9.45
CA ILE A 17 -1.64 -13.18 8.61
C ILE A 17 -1.52 -13.97 7.30
N PRO A 18 -2.39 -14.95 7.02
CA PRO A 18 -2.38 -15.68 5.76
C PRO A 18 -2.70 -14.73 4.60
N LEU A 19 -2.04 -14.94 3.46
CA LEU A 19 -2.26 -14.15 2.24
C LEU A 19 -3.56 -14.56 1.53
N ASP A 20 -3.93 -15.84 1.62
CA ASP A 20 -4.96 -16.45 0.76
C ASP A 20 -6.27 -16.71 1.52
N GLN A 21 -6.36 -16.27 2.78
CA GLN A 21 -7.49 -16.52 3.64
C GLN A 21 -7.92 -15.25 4.39
N PRO A 22 -9.24 -15.09 4.64
CA PRO A 22 -9.73 -13.99 5.43
C PRO A 22 -9.18 -14.06 6.85
N PHE A 23 -8.80 -12.91 7.39
CA PHE A 23 -8.37 -12.81 8.77
C PHE A 23 -9.59 -12.69 9.68
N THR A 24 -9.76 -13.63 10.62
CA THR A 24 -10.97 -13.72 11.45
C THR A 24 -10.66 -13.85 12.93
N ALA A 25 -11.64 -13.50 13.77
CA ALA A 25 -11.66 -13.76 15.21
C ALA A 25 -12.90 -14.58 15.60
N PRO A 26 -12.83 -15.40 16.66
CA PRO A 26 -14.00 -16.12 17.17
C PRO A 26 -15.04 -15.13 17.71
N ASN A 27 -16.31 -15.44 17.48
CA ASN A 27 -17.41 -14.66 18.02
C ASN A 27 -17.86 -15.24 19.36
N PRO A 28 -17.78 -14.46 20.46
CA PRO A 28 -18.09 -14.96 21.81
C PRO A 28 -19.58 -15.27 22.01
N HIS A 29 -20.48 -14.73 21.18
CA HIS A 29 -21.92 -14.90 21.33
C HIS A 29 -22.54 -15.85 20.30
N ALA A 30 -21.86 -16.10 19.18
CA ALA A 30 -22.33 -16.99 18.13
C ALA A 30 -21.15 -17.72 17.48
N PRO A 31 -20.71 -18.86 18.04
CA PRO A 31 -19.51 -19.57 17.58
C PRO A 31 -19.53 -19.99 16.10
N SER A 32 -20.72 -20.16 15.52
CA SER A 32 -20.89 -20.49 14.10
C SER A 32 -20.66 -19.29 13.14
N ARG A 33 -20.45 -18.08 13.67
CA ARG A 33 -20.36 -16.83 12.89
C ARG A 33 -19.06 -16.09 13.20
N PRO A 34 -17.97 -16.32 12.45
CA PRO A 34 -16.71 -15.63 12.70
C PRO A 34 -16.81 -14.12 12.46
N ILE A 35 -16.01 -13.35 13.19
CA ILE A 35 -15.86 -11.91 12.99
C ILE A 35 -14.72 -11.68 12.00
N PHE A 36 -14.99 -10.99 10.91
CA PHE A 36 -13.98 -10.64 9.91
C PHE A 36 -13.21 -9.39 10.33
N LEU A 37 -11.88 -9.47 10.26
CA LEU A 37 -10.97 -8.39 10.62
C LEU A 37 -10.44 -7.72 9.36
N CYS A 38 -10.89 -6.50 9.12
CA CYS A 38 -10.51 -5.72 7.94
C CYS A 38 -9.58 -4.57 8.34
N SER A 39 -8.52 -4.35 7.57
CA SER A 39 -7.73 -3.12 7.65
C SER A 39 -8.34 -2.06 6.75
N ASP A 40 -8.15 -0.78 7.09
CA ASP A 40 -8.57 0.33 6.24
C ASP A 40 -7.83 0.30 4.88
N PRO A 41 -8.54 0.10 3.75
CA PRO A 41 -7.93 0.07 2.42
C PRO A 41 -7.22 1.38 2.07
N SER A 42 -7.75 2.52 2.49
CA SER A 42 -7.17 3.83 2.19
C SER A 42 -5.79 3.98 2.82
N HIS A 43 -5.66 3.58 4.09
CA HIS A 43 -4.37 3.56 4.78
C HIS A 43 -3.38 2.57 4.15
N LEU A 44 -3.83 1.41 3.66
CA LEU A 44 -2.98 0.46 2.96
C LEU A 44 -2.43 1.05 1.65
N LEU A 45 -3.29 1.65 0.83
CA LEU A 45 -2.88 2.31 -0.42
C LEU A 45 -1.85 3.42 -0.15
N LYS A 46 -2.08 4.25 0.86
CA LYS A 46 -1.15 5.28 1.30
C LYS A 46 0.21 4.71 1.73
N THR A 47 0.20 3.59 2.46
CA THR A 47 1.42 2.90 2.89
C THR A 47 2.20 2.34 1.70
N THR A 48 1.50 1.77 0.72
CA THR A 48 2.08 1.27 -0.53
C THR A 48 2.68 2.42 -1.35
N LYS A 49 1.93 3.51 -1.56
CA LYS A 49 2.41 4.74 -2.22
C LYS A 49 3.70 5.26 -1.57
N ASN A 50 3.70 5.40 -0.24
CA ASN A 50 4.86 5.90 0.50
C ASN A 50 6.05 4.92 0.46
N SER A 51 5.79 3.62 0.37
CA SER A 51 6.84 2.61 0.21
C SER A 51 7.46 2.68 -1.19
N LEU A 52 6.62 2.85 -2.22
CA LEU A 52 7.06 3.07 -3.59
C LEU A 52 7.89 4.35 -3.68
N LEU A 53 7.44 5.47 -3.11
CA LEU A 53 8.22 6.72 -3.09
C LEU A 53 9.57 6.55 -2.38
N SER A 54 9.65 5.71 -1.35
CA SER A 54 10.90 5.38 -0.66
C SER A 54 11.87 4.52 -1.48
N SER A 55 11.51 4.11 -2.69
CA SER A 55 12.39 3.39 -3.64
C SER A 55 13.13 4.29 -4.64
N LYS A 56 12.95 5.61 -4.52
CA LYS A 56 13.74 6.58 -5.29
C LYS A 56 15.25 6.41 -5.00
N PRO A 57 16.15 6.94 -5.86
CA PRO A 57 17.59 6.89 -5.62
C PRO A 57 17.95 7.44 -4.22
N GLY A 58 18.76 6.69 -3.47
CA GLY A 58 19.09 6.99 -2.06
C GLY A 58 17.97 6.67 -1.06
N GLY A 59 16.93 5.97 -1.51
CA GLY A 59 15.82 5.49 -0.69
C GLY A 59 16.16 4.25 0.14
N THR A 60 15.17 3.78 0.90
CA THR A 60 15.35 2.70 1.90
C THR A 60 14.46 1.49 1.68
N ARG A 61 13.58 1.50 0.67
CA ARG A 61 12.63 0.42 0.43
C ARG A 61 12.50 0.10 -1.05
N TYR A 62 12.24 -1.16 -1.36
CA TYR A 62 11.99 -1.66 -2.70
C TYR A 62 10.67 -2.43 -2.71
N ILE A 63 9.91 -2.33 -3.79
CA ILE A 63 8.74 -3.17 -4.03
C ILE A 63 9.15 -4.19 -5.09
N ASN A 64 9.15 -5.47 -4.72
CA ASN A 64 9.41 -6.56 -5.66
C ASN A 64 8.10 -7.27 -5.97
N ILE A 65 7.77 -7.40 -7.26
CA ILE A 65 6.61 -8.12 -7.75
C ILE A 65 7.12 -9.20 -8.70
N SER A 66 6.96 -10.46 -8.30
CA SER A 66 7.32 -11.63 -9.11
C SER A 66 8.79 -11.62 -9.61
N GLY A 67 9.72 -11.13 -8.78
CA GLY A 67 11.15 -11.05 -9.13
C GLY A 67 11.56 -9.74 -9.79
N PHE A 68 10.63 -8.85 -10.14
CA PHE A 68 10.93 -7.56 -10.74
C PHE A 68 10.74 -6.43 -9.74
N ASP A 69 11.71 -5.52 -9.68
CA ASP A 69 11.63 -4.35 -8.83
C ASP A 69 10.80 -3.25 -9.51
N VAL A 70 9.78 -2.77 -8.80
CA VAL A 70 8.97 -1.63 -9.18
C VAL A 70 9.47 -0.42 -8.39
N LEU A 71 10.15 0.48 -9.09
CA LEU A 71 10.80 1.65 -8.51
C LEU A 71 10.01 2.94 -8.79
N TRP A 72 10.24 3.95 -7.95
CA TRP A 72 9.70 5.29 -8.17
C TRP A 72 10.24 5.94 -9.44
N THR A 73 11.46 5.58 -9.86
CA THR A 73 12.06 6.05 -11.11
C THR A 73 11.25 5.63 -12.32
N HIS A 74 10.72 4.39 -12.34
CA HIS A 74 9.85 3.91 -13.42
C HIS A 74 8.59 4.78 -13.54
N VAL A 75 8.01 5.20 -12.40
CA VAL A 75 6.85 6.10 -12.40
C VAL A 75 7.20 7.48 -12.96
N ILE A 76 8.37 8.01 -12.59
CA ILE A 76 8.85 9.31 -13.09
C ILE A 76 9.10 9.26 -14.61
N GLU A 77 9.71 8.19 -15.10
CA GLU A 77 10.00 8.00 -16.53
C GLU A 77 8.72 7.94 -17.34
N LEU A 78 7.76 7.09 -16.93
CA LEU A 78 6.44 7.02 -17.57
C LEU A 78 5.69 8.35 -17.54
N TYR A 79 5.78 9.09 -16.43
CA TYR A 79 5.16 10.41 -16.33
C TYR A 79 5.78 11.40 -17.34
N LYS A 80 7.12 11.41 -17.49
CA LYS A 80 7.79 12.27 -18.47
C LYS A 80 7.41 11.91 -19.90
N GLU A 81 7.28 10.62 -20.20
CA GLU A 81 6.82 10.14 -21.51
C GLU A 81 5.37 10.57 -21.80
N ASP A 82 4.46 10.45 -20.82
CA ASP A 82 3.07 10.89 -20.95
C ASP A 82 2.98 12.41 -21.17
N GLN A 83 3.79 13.20 -20.45
CA GLN A 83 3.85 14.67 -20.62
C GLN A 83 4.47 15.10 -21.96
N ALA A 84 5.37 14.30 -22.53
CA ALA A 84 5.94 14.56 -23.84
C ALA A 84 4.99 14.18 -25.00
N SER A 85 3.89 13.46 -24.69
CA SER A 85 2.90 13.07 -25.70
C SER A 85 1.93 14.23 -25.98
N GLU A 86 2.07 14.87 -27.14
CA GLU A 86 1.23 16.02 -27.54
C GLU A 86 -0.21 15.63 -27.93
N ILE A 87 -0.48 14.33 -28.14
CA ILE A 87 -1.72 13.86 -28.79
C ILE A 87 -2.68 13.20 -27.78
N LEU A 88 -2.17 12.57 -26.72
CA LEU A 88 -2.97 11.86 -25.71
C LEU A 88 -2.28 11.91 -24.34
N SER A 89 -2.68 12.83 -23.47
CA SER A 89 -2.43 12.65 -22.03
C SER A 89 -3.37 11.56 -21.52
N LYS A 90 -2.81 10.44 -21.05
CA LYS A 90 -3.60 9.28 -20.61
C LYS A 90 -3.68 9.17 -19.09
N SER A 91 -2.70 9.72 -18.37
CA SER A 91 -2.67 9.61 -16.92
C SER A 91 -3.36 10.80 -16.25
N LEU A 92 -4.10 10.54 -15.17
CA LEU A 92 -4.60 11.58 -14.26
C LEU A 92 -3.51 12.08 -13.29
N LEU A 93 -2.25 11.69 -13.51
CA LEU A 93 -1.14 12.07 -12.65
C LEU A 93 -0.78 13.52 -12.93
N THR A 94 -0.70 14.30 -11.86
CA THR A 94 -0.22 15.68 -11.89
C THR A 94 1.18 15.76 -11.31
N SER A 95 1.87 16.88 -11.54
CA SER A 95 3.17 17.18 -10.95
C SER A 95 3.18 16.99 -9.41
N GLU A 96 2.07 17.30 -8.73
CA GLU A 96 1.92 17.15 -7.27
C GLU A 96 1.94 15.69 -6.82
N HIS A 97 1.44 14.76 -7.65
CA HIS A 97 1.49 13.33 -7.39
C HIS A 97 2.93 12.79 -7.49
N ILE A 98 3.77 13.41 -8.32
CA ILE A 98 5.18 13.02 -8.52
C ILE A 98 6.09 13.68 -7.47
N HIS A 99 5.84 14.94 -7.16
CA HIS A 99 6.64 15.74 -6.23
C HIS A 99 5.96 15.87 -4.87
N LEU A 100 5.67 14.72 -4.25
CA LEU A 100 5.00 14.65 -2.95
C LEU A 100 5.75 15.43 -1.86
N THR A 101 5.19 16.55 -1.44
CA THR A 101 5.61 17.28 -0.25
C THR A 101 5.19 16.52 1.01
N PRO A 102 5.84 16.74 2.17
CA PRO A 102 5.44 16.11 3.43
C PRO A 102 3.95 16.31 3.77
N TYR A 103 3.36 17.44 3.38
CA TYR A 103 1.93 17.72 3.53
C TYR A 103 1.05 16.77 2.70
N LEU A 104 1.41 16.54 1.44
CA LEU A 104 0.69 15.66 0.51
C LEU A 104 0.88 14.16 0.80
N LYS A 105 1.81 13.79 1.70
CA LYS A 105 1.95 12.41 2.17
C LYS A 105 0.91 12.02 3.21
N VAL A 106 0.20 12.99 3.79
CA VAL A 106 -0.78 12.77 4.87
C VAL A 106 -2.19 12.57 4.32
N ILE A 107 -2.46 13.12 3.14
CA ILE A 107 -3.67 12.90 2.34
C ILE A 107 -3.50 11.60 1.54
#